data_AF-K0RIF8-F1
#
_entry.id   AF-K0RIF8-F1
#
_cell.length_a   1.000
_cell.length_b   1.000
_cell.length_c   1.000
_cell.angle_alpha   90.00
_cell.angle_beta   90.00
_cell.angle_gamma   90.00
#
_symmetry.space_group_name_H-M   'P 1'
#
loop_
_entity.id
_entity.type
_entity.pdbx_description
1 polymer ?
#
loop_
_entity_poly.entity_id
_entity_poly.type
_entity_poly.pdbx_seq_one_letter_code
_entity_poly.pdbx_strand_id
1 'polypeptide(L)'
;MTRRASSTGNDAARSISLTTPLWRRRFTLASDGDELEMPEFKIGDKVLAEVIFFGPLGASVDIVAHGSHSLDECIPQDEPALGRGIVYQKEINYFRRSRGMVDVVRNEILPGYVEKIRHGDFEHNGEYETRLDVSLRPIGGKAKALELGPLIVKLLKDSPDGTLDIGDKSKPEEIDALLPGTSKAAFKRAVSALFKQGVVKPGKKSISLM
;
A
#
# COMPACT_ATOMS: atom_id res chain seq x y z
N MET A 1 30.75 64.56 -29.07
CA MET A 1 31.32 64.00 -27.83
C MET A 1 30.20 64.10 -26.79
N THR A 2 29.60 63.06 -26.22
CA THR A 2 30.17 61.82 -25.64
C THR A 2 29.04 60.78 -25.51
N ARG A 3 29.37 59.49 -25.69
CA ARG A 3 28.49 58.31 -25.50
C ARG A 3 28.30 57.97 -24.01
N ARG A 4 27.21 57.24 -23.71
CA ARG A 4 27.10 56.00 -22.87
C ARG A 4 25.68 55.91 -22.29
N ALA A 5 25.09 54.77 -21.93
CA ALA A 5 25.18 53.35 -22.29
C ALA A 5 24.18 52.66 -21.34
N SER A 6 23.39 51.73 -21.85
CA SER A 6 22.65 50.73 -21.11
C SER A 6 23.58 49.76 -20.36
N SER A 7 23.21 49.32 -19.15
CA SER A 7 23.38 47.90 -18.75
C SER A 7 22.70 47.58 -17.43
N THR A 8 21.83 46.58 -17.52
CA THR A 8 21.30 45.65 -16.52
C THR A 8 22.41 44.95 -15.72
N GLY A 9 22.11 44.56 -14.48
CA GLY A 9 22.91 43.60 -13.70
C GLY A 9 22.63 43.69 -12.21
N ASN A 10 21.70 42.88 -11.70
CA ASN A 10 21.48 42.70 -10.26
C ASN A 10 22.15 41.38 -9.84
N ASP A 11 23.35 41.49 -9.25
CA ASP A 11 24.09 40.39 -8.65
C ASP A 11 23.52 40.11 -7.25
N ALA A 12 22.79 39.00 -7.09
CA ALA A 12 22.42 38.46 -5.78
C ALA A 12 23.41 37.35 -5.41
N ALA A 13 24.35 37.68 -4.51
CA ALA A 13 25.34 36.76 -3.97
C ALA A 13 24.67 35.60 -3.19
N ARG A 14 25.14 34.38 -3.45
CA ARG A 14 24.74 33.14 -2.76
C ARG A 14 25.52 32.99 -1.46
N SER A 15 24.84 32.86 -0.32
CA SER A 15 25.46 32.42 0.93
C SER A 15 25.05 30.98 1.24
N ILE A 16 26.02 30.06 1.29
CA ILE A 16 25.83 28.67 1.69
C ILE A 16 26.28 28.53 3.14
N SER A 17 25.36 28.19 4.05
CA SER A 17 25.71 27.76 5.40
C SER A 17 26.11 26.27 5.37
N LEU A 18 27.36 25.97 5.70
CA LEU A 18 27.96 24.64 5.59
C LEU A 18 27.77 23.73 6.83
N THR A 19 26.87 24.08 7.76
CA THR A 19 26.74 23.38 9.05
C THR A 19 25.59 22.36 9.13
N THR A 20 24.87 22.10 8.03
CA THR A 20 23.70 21.20 8.02
C THR A 20 23.99 19.91 7.24
N PRO A 21 23.61 18.72 7.74
CA PRO A 21 23.74 17.45 7.02
C PRO A 21 23.14 17.52 5.61
N LEU A 22 23.76 16.86 4.62
CA LEU A 22 23.37 16.91 3.21
C LEU A 22 21.88 16.61 2.96
N TRP A 23 21.32 15.65 3.70
CA TRP A 23 19.90 15.29 3.64
C TRP A 23 18.93 16.35 4.22
N ARG A 24 19.45 17.43 4.81
CA ARG A 24 18.69 18.61 5.27
C ARG A 24 18.99 19.87 4.45
N ARG A 25 19.67 19.74 3.30
CA ARG A 25 19.88 20.89 2.42
C ARG A 25 18.60 21.21 1.67
N ARG A 26 17.89 22.23 2.17
CA ARG A 26 16.82 22.93 1.45
C ARG A 26 17.31 23.35 0.07
N PHE A 27 16.74 22.78 -0.98
CA PHE A 27 16.82 23.34 -2.32
C PHE A 27 15.79 24.46 -2.42
N THR A 28 16.24 25.71 -2.32
CA THR A 28 15.37 26.88 -2.52
C THR A 28 15.30 27.19 -4.02
N LEU A 29 14.19 26.83 -4.66
CA LEU A 29 13.73 27.47 -5.89
C LEU A 29 12.44 28.20 -5.54
N ALA A 30 12.50 29.52 -5.60
CA ALA A 30 11.38 30.39 -5.29
C ALA A 30 10.42 30.48 -6.48
N SER A 31 9.25 29.88 -6.33
CA SER A 31 7.99 30.36 -6.88
C SER A 31 6.86 29.76 -6.05
N ASP A 32 6.23 30.60 -5.23
CA ASP A 32 4.97 30.36 -4.50
C ASP A 32 4.78 28.99 -3.82
N GLY A 33 5.47 28.80 -2.70
CA GLY A 33 4.77 28.85 -1.42
C GLY A 33 4.35 27.57 -0.72
N ASP A 34 4.35 26.40 -1.36
CA ASP A 34 4.15 25.12 -0.65
C ASP A 34 5.39 24.24 -0.84
N GLU A 35 6.28 24.24 0.15
CA GLU A 35 7.26 23.15 0.28
C GLU A 35 6.44 21.86 0.44
N LEU A 36 6.41 21.00 -0.58
CA LEU A 36 5.77 19.69 -0.49
C LEU A 36 6.44 18.89 0.63
N GLU A 37 5.87 18.95 1.83
CA GLU A 37 6.32 18.17 2.97
C GLU A 37 6.08 16.70 2.63
N MET A 38 7.16 15.97 2.40
CA MET A 38 7.09 14.53 2.19
C MET A 38 6.48 13.88 3.44
N PRO A 39 5.41 13.08 3.31
CA PRO A 39 4.76 12.49 4.46
C PRO A 39 5.69 11.50 5.17
N GLU A 40 5.66 11.51 6.49
CA GLU A 40 6.25 10.44 7.28
C GLU A 40 5.30 9.23 7.27
N PHE A 41 5.67 8.19 6.50
CA PHE A 41 4.90 6.96 6.44
C PHE A 41 4.95 6.17 7.74
N LYS A 42 3.83 5.55 8.11
CA LYS A 42 3.70 4.61 9.22
C LYS A 42 3.09 3.30 8.74
N ILE A 43 3.46 2.20 9.38
CA ILE A 43 2.87 0.89 9.09
C ILE A 43 1.36 0.95 9.34
N GLY A 44 0.57 0.53 8.36
CA GLY A 44 -0.89 0.60 8.41
C GLY A 44 -1.50 1.81 7.71
N ASP A 45 -0.70 2.81 7.33
CA ASP A 45 -1.21 3.98 6.62
C ASP A 45 -1.85 3.57 5.30
N LYS A 46 -2.99 4.20 4.98
CA LYS A 46 -3.62 4.08 3.68
C LYS A 46 -2.81 4.85 2.66
N VAL A 47 -2.66 4.27 1.48
CA VAL A 47 -1.98 4.89 0.35
C VAL A 47 -2.69 4.54 -0.96
N LEU A 48 -2.54 5.40 -1.95
CA LEU A 48 -2.79 5.07 -3.35
C LEU A 48 -1.44 4.86 -4.04
N ALA A 49 -1.27 3.70 -4.66
CA ALA A 49 -0.02 3.26 -5.26
C ALA A 49 -0.20 3.09 -6.76
N GLU A 50 0.46 3.91 -7.57
CA GLU A 50 0.49 3.79 -9.02
C GLU A 50 1.50 2.72 -9.46
N VAL A 51 1.08 1.82 -10.33
CA VAL A 51 1.92 0.73 -10.84
C VAL A 51 2.87 1.23 -11.92
N ILE A 52 4.17 1.28 -11.61
CA ILE A 52 5.18 1.79 -12.54
C ILE A 52 5.77 0.69 -13.42
N PHE A 53 6.08 -0.47 -12.84
CA PHE A 53 6.77 -1.56 -13.54
C PHE A 53 6.55 -2.91 -12.85
N PHE A 54 6.52 -4.01 -13.62
CA PHE A 54 6.45 -5.37 -13.08
C PHE A 54 7.81 -6.07 -13.14
N GLY A 55 8.26 -6.55 -11.98
CA GLY A 55 9.45 -7.38 -11.84
C GLY A 55 9.13 -8.78 -11.29
N PRO A 56 10.16 -9.61 -11.08
CA PRO A 56 9.98 -11.00 -10.63
C PRO A 56 9.38 -11.13 -9.22
N LEU A 57 9.53 -10.10 -8.38
CA LEU A 57 9.01 -10.09 -7.01
C LEU A 57 7.59 -9.52 -6.90
N GLY A 58 7.10 -8.85 -7.93
CA GLY A 58 5.83 -8.11 -7.93
C GLY A 58 5.91 -6.81 -8.74
N ALA A 59 5.13 -5.81 -8.36
CA ALA A 59 5.07 -4.52 -9.05
C ALA A 59 5.80 -3.43 -8.25
N SER A 60 6.73 -2.72 -8.88
CA SER A 60 7.24 -1.45 -8.38
C SER A 60 6.14 -0.40 -8.48
N VAL A 61 5.97 0.37 -7.42
CA VAL A 61 4.91 1.38 -7.32
C VAL A 61 5.44 2.71 -6.81
N ASP A 62 4.79 3.77 -7.26
CA ASP A 62 4.95 5.12 -6.74
C ASP A 62 3.72 5.49 -5.91
N ILE A 63 3.93 6.13 -4.76
CA ILE A 63 2.85 6.56 -3.88
C ILE A 63 2.35 7.91 -4.34
N VAL A 64 1.08 7.96 -4.75
CA VAL A 64 0.43 9.15 -5.30
C VAL A 64 -0.59 9.76 -4.33
N ALA A 65 -0.95 9.09 -3.24
CA ALA A 65 -1.71 9.68 -2.13
C ALA A 65 -1.34 9.01 -0.80
N HIS A 66 -1.47 9.73 0.31
CA HIS A 66 -1.21 9.25 1.67
C HIS A 66 -2.36 9.60 2.62
N GLY A 67 -2.71 8.68 3.52
CA GLY A 67 -3.80 8.85 4.49
C GLY A 67 -5.19 8.49 3.96
N SER A 68 -5.35 8.30 2.66
CA SER A 68 -6.64 8.06 2.01
C SER A 68 -6.57 7.01 0.89
N HIS A 69 -7.76 6.55 0.49
CA HIS A 69 -7.98 5.74 -0.71
C HIS A 69 -8.83 6.50 -1.75
N SER A 70 -9.01 7.81 -1.55
CA SER A 70 -9.73 8.67 -2.49
C SER A 70 -8.82 9.11 -3.64
N LEU A 71 -9.24 8.87 -4.88
CA LEU A 71 -8.50 9.29 -6.08
C LEU A 71 -8.41 10.83 -6.19
N ASP A 72 -9.34 11.56 -5.57
CA ASP A 72 -9.33 13.02 -5.56
C ASP A 72 -8.19 13.61 -4.69
N GLU A 73 -7.57 12.78 -3.85
CA GLU A 73 -6.43 13.15 -3.01
C GLU A 73 -5.08 12.73 -3.65
N CYS A 74 -5.10 12.28 -4.91
CA CYS A 74 -3.87 12.02 -5.65
C CYS A 74 -3.12 13.32 -5.93
N ILE A 75 -1.79 13.28 -5.77
CA ILE A 75 -0.92 14.32 -6.29
C ILE A 75 -1.06 14.40 -7.82
N PRO A 76 -0.88 15.59 -8.40
CA PRO A 76 -0.75 15.77 -9.84
C PRO A 76 0.35 14.88 -10.44
N GLN A 77 0.18 14.47 -11.71
CA GLN A 77 1.11 13.56 -12.38
C GLN A 77 2.51 14.18 -12.63
N ASP A 78 2.60 15.51 -12.66
CA ASP A 78 3.85 16.26 -12.79
C ASP A 78 4.58 16.47 -11.45
N GLU A 79 3.93 16.16 -10.32
CA GLU A 79 4.55 16.18 -9.01
C GLU A 79 5.35 14.89 -8.72
N PRO A 80 6.44 14.99 -7.95
CA PRO A 80 7.20 13.82 -7.54
C PRO A 80 6.37 12.93 -6.61
N ALA A 81 6.48 11.61 -6.81
CA ALA A 81 5.84 10.62 -5.94
C ALA A 81 6.17 10.85 -4.46
N LEU A 82 5.14 10.71 -3.60
CA LEU A 82 5.27 10.87 -2.15
C LEU A 82 6.21 9.82 -1.52
N GLY A 83 6.40 8.71 -2.20
CA GLY A 83 7.28 7.62 -1.80
C GLY A 83 7.32 6.55 -2.89
N ARG A 84 8.22 5.58 -2.76
CA ARG A 84 8.33 4.46 -3.70
C ARG A 84 8.31 3.13 -2.98
N GLY A 85 7.84 2.09 -3.64
CA GLY A 85 7.69 0.80 -3.01
C GLY A 85 7.51 -0.37 -3.95
N ILE A 86 7.07 -1.48 -3.37
CA ILE A 86 6.73 -2.72 -4.09
C ILE A 86 5.41 -3.28 -3.56
N VAL A 87 4.57 -3.74 -4.48
CA VAL A 87 3.46 -4.65 -4.19
C VAL A 87 3.90 -6.05 -4.59
N TYR A 88 4.06 -6.96 -3.63
CA TYR A 88 4.54 -8.31 -3.90
C TYR A 88 3.56 -9.14 -4.75
N GLN A 89 4.09 -10.12 -5.48
CA GLN A 89 3.30 -11.05 -6.32
C GLN A 89 2.14 -11.71 -5.54
N LYS A 90 2.35 -12.04 -4.27
CA LYS A 90 1.30 -12.61 -3.39
C LYS A 90 0.09 -11.67 -3.25
N GLU A 91 0.31 -10.35 -3.17
CA GLU A 91 -0.74 -9.34 -3.03
C GLU A 91 -1.41 -9.08 -4.37
N ILE A 92 -0.64 -9.01 -5.46
CA ILE A 92 -1.19 -8.93 -6.83
C ILE A 92 -2.11 -10.12 -7.09
N ASN A 93 -1.66 -11.35 -6.80
CA ASN A 93 -2.46 -12.56 -6.99
C ASN A 93 -3.77 -12.53 -6.19
N TYR A 94 -3.72 -12.05 -4.94
CA TYR A 94 -4.92 -11.84 -4.13
C TYR A 94 -5.89 -10.86 -4.81
N PHE A 95 -5.37 -9.70 -5.23
CA PHE A 95 -6.17 -8.61 -5.79
C PHE A 95 -6.76 -8.97 -7.16
N ARG A 96 -6.07 -9.79 -7.95
CA ARG A 96 -6.63 -10.37 -9.18
C ARG A 96 -7.80 -11.30 -8.87
N ARG A 97 -7.66 -12.18 -7.87
CA ARG A 97 -8.73 -13.11 -7.49
C ARG A 97 -9.98 -12.39 -7.00
N SER A 98 -9.82 -11.31 -6.23
CA SER A 98 -10.97 -10.51 -5.78
C SER A 98 -11.70 -9.80 -6.92
N ARG A 99 -11.02 -9.56 -8.05
CA ARG A 99 -11.58 -8.93 -9.27
C ARG A 99 -11.92 -9.94 -10.38
N GLY A 100 -12.17 -11.21 -10.04
CA GLY A 100 -12.54 -12.22 -11.05
C GLY A 100 -11.43 -12.54 -12.04
N MET A 101 -10.18 -12.54 -11.57
CA MET A 101 -8.93 -12.79 -12.33
C MET A 101 -8.47 -11.67 -13.27
N VAL A 102 -9.10 -10.49 -13.21
CA VAL A 102 -8.64 -9.30 -13.95
C VAL A 102 -7.25 -8.89 -13.47
N ASP A 103 -6.32 -8.76 -14.42
CA ASP A 103 -4.92 -8.46 -14.13
C ASP A 103 -4.71 -7.04 -13.59
N VAL A 104 -3.59 -6.82 -12.92
CA VAL A 104 -3.11 -5.47 -12.61
C VAL A 104 -2.32 -4.97 -13.81
N VAL A 105 -2.52 -3.72 -14.22
CA VAL A 105 -1.81 -3.13 -15.37
C VAL A 105 -0.91 -1.97 -14.96
N ARG A 106 0.01 -1.61 -15.85
CA ARG A 106 0.87 -0.43 -15.67
C ARG A 106 0.03 0.85 -15.66
N ASN A 107 0.43 1.82 -14.85
CA ASN A 107 -0.24 3.08 -14.55
C ASN A 107 -1.61 2.92 -13.86
N GLU A 108 -1.94 1.71 -13.40
CA GLU A 108 -3.11 1.51 -12.56
C GLU A 108 -2.83 2.02 -11.15
N ILE A 109 -3.78 2.76 -10.57
CA ILE A 109 -3.72 3.23 -9.19
C ILE A 109 -4.46 2.24 -8.29
N LEU A 110 -3.73 1.68 -7.33
CA LEU A 110 -4.23 0.65 -6.43
C LEU A 110 -4.39 1.19 -5.00
N PRO A 111 -5.55 0.95 -4.34
CA PRO A 111 -5.67 1.20 -2.91
C PRO A 111 -4.85 0.17 -2.13
N GLY A 112 -4.00 0.67 -1.24
CA GLY A 112 -3.09 -0.16 -0.47
C GLY A 112 -2.81 0.38 0.93
N TYR A 113 -1.99 -0.38 1.66
CA TYR A 113 -1.55 -0.04 2.99
C TYR A 113 -0.04 -0.25 3.11
N VAL A 114 0.65 0.61 3.86
CA VAL A 114 2.08 0.48 4.14
C VAL A 114 2.33 -0.73 5.04
N GLU A 115 2.78 -1.86 4.48
CA GLU A 115 3.06 -3.12 5.19
C GLU A 115 4.36 -3.06 5.97
N LYS A 116 5.40 -2.53 5.34
CA LYS A 116 6.74 -2.41 5.92
C LYS A 116 7.45 -1.20 5.34
N ILE A 117 8.29 -0.58 6.15
CA ILE A 117 9.17 0.52 5.75
C ILE A 117 10.60 -0.02 5.78
N ARG A 118 11.34 0.18 4.69
CA ARG A 118 12.73 -0.26 4.50
C ARG A 118 13.63 0.95 4.32
N HIS A 119 14.42 1.25 5.32
CA HIS A 119 15.40 2.34 5.29
C HIS A 119 16.78 1.80 4.94
N GLY A 120 17.56 2.53 4.15
CA GLY A 120 18.99 2.21 3.99
C GLY A 120 19.30 1.04 3.05
N ASP A 121 18.29 0.36 2.52
CA ASP A 121 18.49 -0.83 1.66
C ASP A 121 18.79 -0.46 0.19
N PHE A 122 18.62 0.82 -0.19
CA PHE A 122 18.65 1.25 -1.59
C PHE A 122 19.48 2.52 -1.76
N GLU A 123 20.68 2.38 -2.31
CA GLU A 123 21.48 3.52 -2.74
C GLU A 123 21.05 3.95 -4.15
N HIS A 124 20.62 5.21 -4.29
CA HIS A 124 20.38 5.85 -5.57
C HIS A 124 21.14 7.17 -5.60
N ASN A 125 22.02 7.35 -6.59
CA ASN A 125 22.87 8.54 -6.73
C ASN A 125 23.68 8.91 -5.48
N GLY A 126 24.10 7.93 -4.68
CA GLY A 126 24.88 8.15 -3.46
C GLY A 126 24.05 8.47 -2.21
N GLU A 127 22.71 8.42 -2.30
CA GLU A 127 21.81 8.61 -1.17
C GLU A 127 20.98 7.36 -0.91
N TYR A 128 20.73 7.07 0.37
CA TYR A 128 19.91 5.94 0.79
C TYR A 128 18.43 6.33 0.77
N GLU A 129 17.67 5.71 -0.13
CA GLU A 129 16.23 5.92 -0.23
C GLU A 129 15.47 5.01 0.75
N THR A 130 14.32 5.51 1.22
CA THR A 130 13.35 4.69 1.95
C THR A 130 12.40 4.05 0.94
N ARG A 131 12.20 2.73 1.03
CA ARG A 131 11.24 1.98 0.21
C ARG A 131 10.14 1.36 1.05
N LEU A 132 8.96 1.27 0.47
CA LEU A 132 7.77 0.73 1.13
C LEU A 132 7.41 -0.65 0.57
N ASP A 133 7.00 -1.55 1.43
CA ASP A 133 6.23 -2.73 1.01
C ASP A 133 4.75 -2.38 1.16
N VAL A 134 3.97 -2.58 0.10
CA VAL A 134 2.55 -2.20 0.05
C VAL A 134 1.69 -3.45 -0.02
N SER A 135 0.75 -3.59 0.92
CA SER A 135 -0.27 -4.63 0.91
C SER A 135 -1.56 -4.08 0.32
N LEU A 136 -2.22 -4.85 -0.54
CA LEU A 136 -3.52 -4.49 -1.14
C LEU A 136 -4.70 -4.87 -0.23
N ARG A 137 -4.41 -5.04 1.07
CA ARG A 137 -5.33 -5.49 2.11
C ARG A 137 -4.99 -4.78 3.41
N PRO A 138 -5.96 -4.59 4.32
CA PRO A 138 -5.68 -4.04 5.62
C PRO A 138 -4.65 -4.87 6.38
N ILE A 139 -3.79 -4.16 7.11
CA ILE A 139 -2.70 -4.77 7.86
C ILE A 139 -3.18 -5.16 9.26
N GLY A 140 -2.60 -6.24 9.78
CA GLY A 140 -2.88 -6.75 11.12
C GLY A 140 -4.01 -7.78 11.15
N GLY A 141 -3.84 -8.79 12.01
CA GLY A 141 -4.76 -9.92 12.08
C GLY A 141 -6.18 -9.58 12.55
N LYS A 142 -6.41 -8.40 13.15
CA LYS A 142 -7.76 -7.93 13.53
C LYS A 142 -8.48 -7.32 12.33
N ALA A 143 -7.81 -6.45 11.57
CA ALA A 143 -8.39 -5.84 10.36
C ALA A 143 -8.66 -6.92 9.30
N LYS A 144 -7.70 -7.82 9.06
CA LYS A 144 -7.89 -8.98 8.17
C LYS A 144 -9.06 -9.87 8.59
N ALA A 145 -9.24 -10.10 9.89
CA ALA A 145 -10.35 -10.91 10.38
C ALA A 145 -11.72 -10.21 10.22
N LEU A 146 -11.76 -8.88 10.29
CA LEU A 146 -12.98 -8.10 10.12
C LEU A 146 -13.49 -8.18 8.68
N GLU A 147 -12.61 -8.03 7.68
CA GLU A 147 -12.97 -8.19 6.27
C GLU A 147 -13.26 -9.63 5.88
N LEU A 148 -12.62 -10.59 6.53
CA LEU A 148 -12.80 -12.00 6.26
C LEU A 148 -14.18 -12.51 6.67
N GLY A 149 -14.80 -11.93 7.70
CA GLY A 149 -16.12 -12.33 8.19
C GLY A 149 -17.20 -12.32 7.09
N PRO A 150 -17.46 -11.18 6.45
CA PRO A 150 -18.40 -11.08 5.33
C PRO A 150 -18.09 -12.04 4.17
N LEU A 151 -16.80 -12.23 3.84
CA LEU A 151 -16.37 -13.15 2.79
C LEU A 151 -16.73 -14.61 3.12
N ILE A 152 -16.47 -15.05 4.35
CA ILE A 152 -16.83 -16.40 4.84
C ILE A 152 -18.35 -16.60 4.74
N VAL A 153 -19.14 -15.63 5.17
CA VAL A 153 -20.61 -15.72 5.12
C VAL A 153 -21.11 -15.79 3.68
N LYS A 154 -20.53 -15.00 2.77
CA LYS A 154 -20.85 -15.05 1.35
C LYS A 154 -20.58 -16.44 0.77
N LEU A 155 -19.38 -16.99 1.01
CA LEU A 155 -19.02 -18.31 0.51
C LEU A 155 -19.91 -19.43 1.08
N LEU A 156 -20.31 -19.34 2.35
CA LEU A 156 -21.29 -20.27 2.94
C LEU A 156 -22.64 -20.15 2.25
N LYS A 157 -23.14 -18.94 1.99
CA LYS A 157 -24.42 -18.73 1.29
C LYS A 157 -24.40 -19.21 -0.17
N ASP A 158 -23.26 -19.07 -0.83
CA ASP A 158 -23.07 -19.51 -2.22
C ASP A 158 -22.85 -21.03 -2.33
N SER A 159 -22.56 -21.71 -1.20
CA SER A 159 -22.39 -23.16 -1.16
C SER A 159 -23.76 -23.89 -1.11
N PRO A 160 -23.92 -25.02 -1.82
CA PRO A 160 -25.21 -25.73 -1.91
C PRO A 160 -25.78 -26.12 -0.54
N ASP A 161 -24.92 -26.54 0.38
CA ASP A 161 -25.31 -27.08 1.69
C ASP A 161 -25.09 -26.08 2.84
N GLY A 162 -24.71 -24.83 2.53
CA GLY A 162 -24.36 -23.86 3.56
C GLY A 162 -23.08 -24.22 4.31
N THR A 163 -22.16 -24.98 3.70
CA THR A 163 -20.96 -25.51 4.33
C THR A 163 -19.68 -25.20 3.55
N LEU A 164 -18.58 -25.02 4.28
CA LEU A 164 -17.22 -24.96 3.72
C LEU A 164 -16.38 -26.06 4.35
N ASP A 165 -15.59 -26.76 3.53
CA ASP A 165 -14.69 -27.85 3.93
C ASP A 165 -13.37 -27.35 4.55
N ILE A 166 -13.46 -26.29 5.34
CA ILE A 166 -12.37 -25.76 6.16
C ILE A 166 -12.86 -25.50 7.58
N GLY A 167 -12.05 -25.84 8.58
CA GLY A 167 -12.36 -25.68 9.99
C GLY A 167 -11.12 -25.41 10.85
N ASP A 168 -11.26 -25.46 12.17
CA ASP A 168 -10.19 -25.08 13.10
C ASP A 168 -8.89 -25.90 12.94
N LYS A 169 -9.03 -27.17 12.53
CA LYS A 169 -7.90 -28.09 12.33
C LYS A 169 -7.41 -28.15 10.89
N SER A 170 -7.98 -27.37 9.97
CA SER A 170 -7.50 -27.31 8.59
C SER A 170 -6.07 -26.78 8.50
N LYS A 171 -5.35 -27.23 7.47
CA LYS A 171 -3.99 -26.76 7.17
C LYS A 171 -4.02 -25.33 6.64
N PRO A 172 -2.95 -24.53 6.83
CA PRO A 172 -2.86 -23.20 6.23
C PRO A 172 -3.10 -23.21 4.72
N GLU A 173 -2.59 -24.22 4.00
CA GLU A 173 -2.77 -24.42 2.56
C GLU A 173 -4.24 -24.62 2.16
N GLU A 174 -5.00 -25.41 2.93
CA GLU A 174 -6.43 -25.65 2.70
C GLU A 174 -7.25 -24.36 2.88
N ILE A 175 -6.91 -23.58 3.91
CA ILE A 175 -7.54 -22.28 4.16
C ILE A 175 -7.18 -21.31 3.03
N ASP A 176 -5.92 -21.26 2.60
CA ASP A 176 -5.46 -20.37 1.53
C ASP A 176 -6.08 -20.71 0.17
N ALA A 177 -6.32 -22.00 -0.10
CA ALA A 177 -6.98 -22.43 -1.33
C ALA A 177 -8.40 -21.87 -1.49
N LEU A 178 -9.18 -21.86 -0.41
CA LEU A 178 -10.55 -21.35 -0.36
C LEU A 178 -10.65 -19.85 -0.05
N LEU A 179 -9.73 -19.34 0.78
CA LEU A 179 -9.67 -17.96 1.25
C LEU A 179 -8.25 -17.39 1.01
N PRO A 180 -7.92 -17.02 -0.23
CA PRO A 180 -6.57 -16.63 -0.62
C PRO A 180 -5.94 -15.55 0.25
N GLY A 181 -4.68 -15.78 0.64
CA GLY A 181 -3.86 -14.92 1.46
C GLY A 181 -4.33 -14.82 2.93
N THR A 182 -5.22 -15.70 3.37
CA THR A 182 -5.70 -15.71 4.76
C THR A 182 -4.75 -16.51 5.65
N SER A 183 -4.25 -15.90 6.73
CA SER A 183 -3.50 -16.65 7.73
C SER A 183 -4.45 -17.47 8.61
N LYS A 184 -3.98 -18.63 9.10
CA LYS A 184 -4.76 -19.47 10.04
C LYS A 184 -5.21 -18.71 11.29
N ALA A 185 -4.41 -17.77 11.77
CA ALA A 185 -4.76 -16.91 12.90
C ALA A 185 -5.90 -15.93 12.56
N ALA A 186 -5.86 -15.28 11.39
CA ALA A 186 -6.93 -14.39 10.94
C ALA A 186 -8.24 -15.15 10.70
N PHE A 187 -8.15 -16.33 10.07
CA PHE A 187 -9.28 -17.24 9.89
C PHE A 187 -9.96 -17.61 11.21
N LYS A 188 -9.20 -18.13 12.19
CA LYS A 188 -9.74 -18.50 13.50
C LYS A 188 -10.43 -17.33 14.21
N ARG A 189 -9.85 -16.13 14.11
CA ARG A 189 -10.43 -14.91 14.69
C ARG A 189 -11.76 -14.55 14.03
N ALA A 190 -11.83 -14.54 12.70
CA ALA A 190 -13.04 -14.25 11.96
C ALA A 190 -14.16 -15.26 12.29
N VAL A 191 -13.85 -16.55 12.25
CA VAL A 191 -14.79 -17.63 12.57
C VAL A 191 -15.28 -17.53 14.02
N SER A 192 -14.38 -17.23 14.97
CA SER A 192 -14.76 -17.03 16.37
C SER A 192 -15.68 -15.83 16.57
N ALA A 193 -15.48 -14.74 15.81
CA ALA A 193 -16.35 -13.59 15.85
C ALA A 193 -17.75 -13.90 15.28
N LEU A 194 -17.81 -14.57 14.12
CA LEU A 194 -19.07 -15.00 13.50
C LEU A 194 -19.86 -16.00 14.37
N PHE A 195 -19.17 -16.91 15.05
CA PHE A 195 -19.80 -17.85 15.98
C PHE A 195 -20.43 -17.12 17.18
N LYS A 196 -19.72 -16.14 17.76
CA LYS A 196 -20.27 -15.30 18.84
C LYS A 196 -21.48 -14.49 18.41
N GLN A 197 -21.57 -14.15 17.12
CA GLN A 197 -22.71 -13.46 16.52
C GLN A 197 -23.86 -14.42 16.14
N GLY A 198 -23.69 -15.74 16.29
CA GLY A 198 -24.69 -16.73 15.92
C GLY A 198 -24.88 -16.91 14.42
N VAL A 199 -23.90 -16.53 13.59
CA VAL A 199 -24.01 -16.59 12.12
C VAL A 199 -23.51 -17.92 11.56
N VAL A 200 -22.50 -18.51 12.20
CA VAL A 200 -21.86 -19.75 11.72
C VAL A 200 -21.63 -20.72 12.87
N LYS A 201 -21.62 -22.01 12.56
CA LYS A 201 -21.26 -23.10 13.46
C LYS A 201 -19.91 -23.69 13.05
N PRO A 202 -18.83 -23.46 13.83
CA PRO A 202 -17.52 -23.98 13.53
C PRO A 202 -17.39 -25.46 13.92
N GLY A 203 -16.75 -26.23 13.05
CA GLY A 203 -16.35 -27.63 13.27
C GLY A 203 -14.84 -27.85 13.14
N LYS A 204 -14.40 -29.09 13.34
CA LYS A 204 -12.97 -29.46 13.25
C LYS A 204 -12.41 -29.29 11.84
N LYS A 205 -13.19 -29.67 10.81
CA LYS A 205 -12.81 -29.66 9.40
C LYS A 205 -13.82 -28.96 8.49
N SER A 206 -14.89 -28.43 9.05
CA SER A 206 -15.91 -27.72 8.29
C SER A 206 -16.48 -26.56 9.11
N ILE A 207 -17.06 -25.59 8.42
CA ILE A 207 -17.88 -24.52 8.99
C ILE A 207 -19.22 -24.57 8.28
N SER A 208 -20.30 -24.35 9.01
CA SER A 208 -21.67 -24.33 8.48
C SER A 208 -22.35 -23.01 8.82
N LEU A 209 -23.28 -22.56 7.98
CA LEU A 209 -24.22 -21.50 8.34
C LEU A 209 -25.13 -21.99 9.48
N MET A 210 -25.50 -21.09 10.39
CA MET A 210 -26.54 -21.36 11.38
C MET A 210 -27.94 -21.12 10.83
#